data_AF-A0A1G5TM93-F1
#
_entry.id   AF-A0A1G5TM93-F1
#
_cell.length_a   1.000
_cell.length_b   1.000
_cell.length_c   1.000
_cell.angle_alpha   90.00
_cell.angle_beta   90.00
_cell.angle_gamma   90.00
#
_symmetry.space_group_name_H-M   'P 1'
#
loop_
_entity.id
_entity.type
_entity.pdbx_description
1 polymer ?
#
loop_
_entity_poly.entity_id
_entity_poly.type
_entity_poly.pdbx_seq_one_letter_code
_entity_poly.pdbx_strand_id
1 'polypeptide(L)'
;MMIAACDQNGDAIVSRAELAACVAHSFASADSAHKGSIGYIEYGDWALKWLGDANALPSPFEVDGDGDNRVTLAELQARFDAIFTRLDRDRDGNLTRAELLTIRSGVGAGDRPPGKRSKRRGGADAS
;
A
#
# COMPACT_ATOMS: atom_id res chain seq x y z
N MET A 1 2.62 7.34 4.57
CA MET A 1 2.08 6.28 3.71
C MET A 1 1.45 6.96 2.51
N MET A 2 2.05 6.84 1.33
CA MET A 2 1.58 7.52 0.11
C MET A 2 0.12 7.20 -0.21
N ILE A 3 -0.28 5.92 -0.12
CA ILE A 3 -1.66 5.49 -0.41
C ILE A 3 -2.69 6.27 0.43
N ALA A 4 -2.41 6.50 1.72
CA ALA A 4 -3.30 7.26 2.60
C ALA A 4 -3.39 8.75 2.25
N ALA A 5 -2.43 9.28 1.51
CA ALA A 5 -2.42 10.67 1.04
C ALA A 5 -3.15 10.84 -0.31
N CYS A 6 -3.61 9.74 -0.92
CA CYS A 6 -4.30 9.76 -2.20
C CYS A 6 -5.81 10.04 -2.10
N ASP A 7 -6.35 10.22 -0.89
CA ASP A 7 -7.73 10.69 -0.65
C ASP A 7 -7.89 12.14 -1.17
N GLN A 8 -8.34 12.26 -2.43
CA GLN A 8 -8.47 13.56 -3.11
C GLN A 8 -9.77 14.28 -2.78
N ASN A 9 -10.85 13.51 -2.57
CA ASN A 9 -12.17 14.06 -2.35
C ASN A 9 -12.43 14.39 -0.85
N GLY A 10 -11.57 13.91 0.06
CA GLY A 10 -11.62 14.16 1.50
C GLY A 10 -12.63 13.31 2.26
N ASP A 11 -13.10 12.20 1.69
CA ASP A 11 -14.08 11.30 2.30
C ASP A 11 -13.46 10.30 3.28
N ALA A 12 -12.15 10.39 3.51
CA ALA A 12 -11.37 9.50 4.38
C ALA A 12 -11.33 8.04 3.92
N ILE A 13 -11.65 7.79 2.66
CA ILE A 13 -11.57 6.53 1.94
C ILE A 13 -10.61 6.74 0.75
N VAL A 14 -9.92 5.68 0.33
CA VAL A 14 -9.11 5.72 -0.89
C VAL A 14 -9.66 4.69 -1.86
N SER A 15 -10.26 5.16 -2.94
CA SER A 15 -10.73 4.31 -4.04
C SER A 15 -9.58 3.96 -5.00
N ARG A 16 -9.78 2.95 -5.86
CA ARG A 16 -8.83 2.61 -6.92
C ARG A 16 -8.58 3.76 -7.89
N ALA A 17 -9.62 4.54 -8.19
CA ALA A 17 -9.52 5.69 -9.08
C ALA A 17 -8.63 6.80 -8.48
N GLU A 18 -8.80 7.09 -7.20
CA GLU A 18 -7.98 8.06 -6.48
C GLU A 18 -6.54 7.61 -6.34
N LEU A 19 -6.31 6.33 -6.03
CA LEU A 19 -4.97 5.78 -6.03
C LEU A 19 -4.30 5.89 -7.41
N ALA A 20 -5.00 5.53 -8.48
CA ALA A 20 -4.46 5.63 -9.84
C ALA A 20 -4.13 7.07 -10.24
N ALA A 21 -4.98 8.03 -9.90
CA ALA A 21 -4.77 9.46 -10.16
C ALA A 21 -3.58 10.01 -9.36
N CYS A 22 -3.46 9.63 -8.09
CA CYS A 22 -2.37 9.99 -7.20
C CYS A 22 -1.02 9.44 -7.69
N VAL A 23 -0.97 8.16 -8.11
CA VAL A 23 0.21 7.55 -8.70
C VAL A 23 0.61 8.29 -9.98
N ALA A 24 -0.35 8.56 -10.88
CA ALA A 24 -0.08 9.32 -12.11
C ALA A 24 0.47 10.71 -11.82
N HIS A 25 -0.09 11.42 -10.83
CA HIS A 25 0.40 12.73 -10.43
C HIS A 25 1.83 12.68 -9.89
N SER A 26 2.14 11.71 -9.02
CA SER A 26 3.48 11.53 -8.49
C SER A 26 4.48 11.12 -9.57
N PHE A 27 4.08 10.26 -10.50
CA PHE A 27 4.91 9.78 -11.61
C PHE A 27 5.26 10.93 -12.55
N ALA A 28 4.30 11.79 -12.90
CA ALA A 28 4.54 12.97 -13.73
C ALA A 28 5.60 13.91 -13.13
N SER A 29 5.77 13.93 -11.81
CA SER A 29 6.84 14.70 -11.17
C SER A 29 8.24 14.08 -11.33
N ALA A 30 8.33 12.77 -11.55
CA ALA A 30 9.58 12.05 -11.81
C ALA A 30 9.89 11.98 -13.31
N ASP A 31 8.88 11.78 -14.15
CA ASP A 31 8.98 11.85 -15.60
C ASP A 31 8.96 13.31 -16.11
N SER A 32 9.95 14.09 -15.67
CA SER A 32 10.15 15.48 -16.11
C SER A 32 10.41 15.61 -17.61
N ALA A 33 10.86 14.53 -18.26
CA ALA A 33 11.10 14.47 -19.70
C ALA A 33 9.83 14.12 -20.50
N HIS A 34 8.71 13.80 -19.83
CA HIS A 34 7.46 13.36 -20.45
C HIS A 34 7.64 12.19 -21.44
N LYS A 35 8.54 11.27 -21.11
CA LYS A 35 8.87 10.11 -21.96
C LYS A 35 7.97 8.90 -21.71
N GLY A 36 7.10 8.96 -20.70
CA GLY A 36 6.16 7.89 -20.31
C GLY A 36 6.79 6.76 -19.48
N SER A 37 8.07 6.88 -19.15
CA SER A 37 8.83 5.91 -18.36
C SER A 37 9.87 6.62 -17.50
N ILE A 38 10.32 5.99 -16.41
CA ILE A 38 11.44 6.46 -15.60
C ILE A 38 12.50 5.36 -15.49
N GLY A 39 13.77 5.74 -15.44
CA GLY A 39 14.85 4.78 -15.19
C GLY A 39 14.88 4.34 -13.73
N TYR A 40 15.71 3.34 -13.43
CA TYR A 40 15.81 2.78 -12.07
C TYR A 40 16.34 3.77 -11.04
N ILE A 41 17.21 4.70 -11.47
CA ILE A 41 17.73 5.75 -10.59
C ILE A 41 16.60 6.73 -10.24
N GLU A 42 15.87 7.21 -11.26
CA GLU A 42 14.73 8.09 -11.04
C GLU A 42 13.60 7.43 -10.24
N TYR A 43 13.42 6.11 -10.39
CA TYR A 43 12.49 5.34 -9.56
C TYR A 43 12.88 5.38 -8.08
N GLY A 44 14.17 5.20 -7.75
CA GLY A 44 14.65 5.29 -6.37
C GLY A 44 14.45 6.68 -5.76
N ASP A 45 14.76 7.73 -6.51
CA ASP A 45 14.55 9.12 -6.09
C ASP A 45 13.06 9.45 -5.92
N TRP A 46 12.23 8.97 -6.84
CA TRP A 46 10.77 9.09 -6.74
C TRP A 46 10.23 8.36 -5.51
N ALA A 47 10.69 7.13 -5.24
CA ALA A 47 10.29 6.35 -4.08
C ALA A 47 10.69 7.06 -2.77
N LEU A 48 11.93 7.55 -2.68
CA LEU A 48 12.38 8.33 -1.53
C LEU A 48 11.51 9.57 -1.31
N LYS A 49 11.18 10.29 -2.38
CA LYS A 49 10.40 11.53 -2.32
C LYS A 49 8.94 11.32 -1.92
N TRP A 50 8.26 10.34 -2.52
CA TRP A 50 6.81 10.17 -2.39
C TRP A 50 6.42 9.12 -1.34
N LEU A 51 7.26 8.10 -1.12
CA LEU A 51 7.03 7.05 -0.13
C LEU A 51 7.80 7.28 1.17
N GLY A 52 8.84 8.11 1.13
CA GLY A 52 9.69 8.42 2.29
C GLY A 52 10.82 7.42 2.51
N ASP A 53 10.88 6.35 1.71
CA ASP A 53 11.93 5.33 1.75
C ASP A 53 12.12 4.77 0.33
N ALA A 54 13.37 4.71 -0.14
CA ALA A 54 13.71 4.18 -1.46
C ALA A 54 13.41 2.66 -1.60
N ASN A 55 13.27 1.95 -0.48
CA ASN A 55 12.94 0.52 -0.40
C ASN A 55 11.47 0.28 0.02
N ALA A 56 10.63 1.32 0.07
CA ALA A 56 9.21 1.19 0.43
C ALA A 56 8.41 0.35 -0.58
N LEU A 57 8.84 0.37 -1.85
CA LEU A 57 8.37 -0.56 -2.87
C LEU A 57 9.47 -1.56 -3.20
N PRO A 58 9.12 -2.70 -3.81
CA PRO A 58 10.13 -3.62 -4.29
C PRO A 58 10.99 -3.02 -5.38
N SER A 59 12.03 -3.78 -5.70
CA SER A 59 13.04 -3.36 -6.66
C SER A 59 12.36 -2.97 -7.98
N PRO A 60 12.88 -1.96 -8.70
CA PRO A 60 12.32 -1.57 -9.98
C PRO A 60 12.26 -2.73 -10.96
N PHE A 61 13.15 -3.72 -10.84
CA PHE A 61 13.12 -4.98 -11.59
C PHE A 61 11.88 -5.85 -11.32
N GLU A 62 11.27 -5.76 -10.14
CA GLU A 62 10.01 -6.46 -9.84
C GLU A 62 8.76 -5.66 -10.25
N VAL A 63 8.94 -4.39 -10.60
CA VAL A 63 7.87 -3.52 -11.09
C VAL A 63 7.86 -3.51 -12.61
N ASP A 64 9.05 -3.43 -13.23
CA ASP A 64 9.32 -3.64 -14.65
C ASP A 64 8.89 -5.07 -15.04
N GLY A 65 7.70 -5.16 -15.64
CA GLY A 65 7.07 -6.43 -15.98
C GLY A 65 7.45 -6.91 -17.38
N ASP A 66 7.87 -6.00 -18.26
CA ASP A 66 8.25 -6.31 -19.63
C ASP A 66 9.77 -6.46 -19.83
N GLY A 67 10.57 -6.07 -18.84
CA GLY A 67 12.01 -6.21 -18.80
C GLY A 67 12.74 -5.20 -19.71
N ASP A 68 12.16 -4.02 -19.94
CA ASP A 68 12.77 -2.97 -20.77
C ASP A 68 13.77 -2.08 -20.02
N ASN A 69 14.06 -2.43 -18.76
CA ASN A 69 14.93 -1.72 -17.82
C ASN A 69 14.42 -0.32 -17.45
N ARG A 70 13.10 -0.09 -17.56
CA ARG A 70 12.43 1.14 -17.20
C ARG A 70 11.14 0.80 -16.47
N VAL A 71 10.57 1.80 -15.83
CA VAL A 71 9.28 1.68 -15.15
C VAL A 71 8.32 2.66 -15.81
N THR A 72 7.27 2.13 -16.42
CA THR A 72 6.18 2.90 -16.99
C THR A 72 5.11 3.23 -15.94
N LEU A 73 4.25 4.21 -16.27
CA LEU A 73 3.09 4.52 -15.42
C LEU A 73 2.17 3.29 -15.26
N ALA A 74 1.97 2.51 -16.32
CA ALA A 74 1.09 1.35 -16.31
C ALA A 74 1.58 0.26 -15.35
N GLU A 75 2.88 -0.01 -15.36
CA GLU A 75 3.51 -0.98 -14.46
C GLU A 75 3.46 -0.54 -13.01
N LEU A 76 3.72 0.75 -12.76
CA LEU A 76 3.61 1.31 -11.43
C LEU A 76 2.15 1.24 -10.92
N GLN A 77 1.18 1.56 -11.76
CA GLN A 77 -0.24 1.44 -11.43
C GLN A 77 -0.64 -0.01 -11.13
N ALA A 78 -0.21 -0.97 -11.96
CA ALA A 78 -0.45 -2.39 -11.72
C ALA A 78 0.14 -2.85 -10.38
N ARG A 79 1.32 -2.33 -10.04
CA ARG A 79 1.96 -2.61 -8.74
C ARG A 79 1.16 -2.06 -7.56
N PHE A 80 0.67 -0.83 -7.67
CA PHE A 80 -0.18 -0.23 -6.64
C PHE A 80 -1.54 -0.92 -6.53
N ASP A 81 -2.11 -1.39 -7.64
CA ASP A 81 -3.35 -2.15 -7.66
C ASP A 81 -3.21 -3.51 -6.94
N ALA A 82 -2.06 -4.17 -7.12
CA ALA A 82 -1.73 -5.39 -6.38
C ALA A 82 -1.57 -5.12 -4.87
N ILE A 83 -0.99 -3.98 -4.49
CA ILE A 83 -0.91 -3.57 -3.08
C ILE A 83 -2.31 -3.26 -2.55
N PHE A 84 -3.11 -2.48 -3.28
CA PHE A 84 -4.49 -2.15 -2.94
C PHE A 84 -5.29 -3.41 -2.62
N THR A 85 -5.26 -4.40 -3.51
CA THR A 85 -5.98 -5.67 -3.36
C THR A 85 -5.52 -6.49 -2.15
N ARG A 86 -4.29 -6.31 -1.68
CA ARG A 86 -3.80 -6.93 -0.42
C ARG A 86 -4.29 -6.19 0.83
N LEU A 87 -4.58 -4.90 0.70
CA LEU A 87 -5.01 -4.04 1.79
C LEU A 87 -6.52 -4.05 1.97
N ASP A 88 -7.26 -4.14 0.86
CA ASP A 88 -8.71 -4.25 0.76
C ASP A 88 -9.15 -5.63 1.27
N ARG A 89 -9.38 -5.70 2.59
CA ARG A 89 -9.60 -6.97 3.29
C ARG A 89 -11.01 -7.47 3.12
N ASP A 90 -11.98 -6.55 3.11
CA ASP A 90 -13.38 -6.87 2.91
C ASP A 90 -13.77 -6.94 1.42
N ARG A 91 -12.86 -6.52 0.52
CA ARG A 91 -13.00 -6.59 -0.95
C ARG A 91 -14.13 -5.71 -1.46
N ASP A 92 -14.34 -4.57 -0.82
CA ASP A 92 -15.36 -3.60 -1.21
C ASP A 92 -14.87 -2.64 -2.31
N GLY A 93 -13.58 -2.71 -2.67
CA GLY A 93 -12.96 -1.87 -3.69
C GLY A 93 -12.50 -0.52 -3.18
N ASN A 94 -12.47 -0.32 -1.87
CA ASN A 94 -12.05 0.89 -1.17
C ASN A 94 -11.02 0.55 -0.08
N LEU A 95 -10.22 1.53 0.31
CA LEU A 95 -9.35 1.41 1.47
C LEU A 95 -9.78 2.39 2.54
N THR A 96 -10.25 1.85 3.65
CA THR A 96 -10.57 2.63 4.83
C THR A 96 -9.30 2.90 5.65
N ARG A 97 -9.36 3.90 6.55
CA ARG A 97 -8.27 4.15 7.50
C ARG A 97 -7.93 2.92 8.36
N ALA A 98 -8.93 2.11 8.70
CA ALA A 98 -8.72 0.90 9.49
C ALA A 98 -7.82 -0.10 8.73
N GLU A 99 -8.06 -0.29 7.45
CA GLU A 99 -7.28 -1.19 6.60
C GLU A 99 -5.86 -0.66 6.38
N LEU A 100 -5.72 0.64 6.15
CA LEU A 100 -4.42 1.31 6.00
C LEU A 100 -3.56 1.29 7.27
N LEU A 101 -4.17 1.33 8.46
CA LEU A 101 -3.45 1.25 9.74
C LEU A 101 -2.82 -0.13 9.98
N THR A 102 -3.40 -1.18 9.43
CA THR A 102 -2.88 -2.56 9.57
C THR A 102 -1.48 -2.74 8.98
N ILE A 103 -1.06 -1.81 8.11
CA ILE A 103 0.26 -1.80 7.46
C ILE A 103 1.38 -1.39 8.43
N ARG A 104 1.09 -0.56 9.46
CA ARG A 104 2.11 -0.12 10.42
C ARG A 104 2.64 -1.24 11.31
N SER A 105 1.99 -2.41 11.32
CA SER A 105 2.39 -3.56 12.14
C SER A 105 3.30 -4.55 11.40
N GLY A 106 4.10 -4.07 10.45
CA GLY A 106 5.21 -4.81 9.82
C GLY A 106 6.42 -5.08 10.74
N VAL A 107 6.33 -4.75 12.03
CA VAL A 107 7.21 -5.29 13.07
C VAL A 107 6.34 -6.10 14.04
N GLY A 108 6.13 -7.38 13.70
CA GLY A 108 5.71 -8.44 14.60
C GLY A 108 4.34 -8.31 15.28
N ALA A 109 3.29 -8.88 14.67
CA ALA A 109 2.16 -9.40 15.44
C ALA A 109 1.50 -10.55 14.68
N GLY A 110 1.71 -11.77 15.18
CA GLY A 110 0.87 -12.91 14.81
C GLY A 110 -0.57 -12.62 15.22
N ASP A 111 -1.42 -12.41 14.23
CA ASP A 111 -2.85 -12.15 14.39
C ASP A 111 -3.55 -13.50 14.68
N ARG A 112 -3.78 -13.77 15.97
CA ARG A 112 -4.68 -14.84 16.43
C ARG A 112 -6.02 -14.16 16.79
N PRO A 113 -7.14 -14.56 16.16
CA PRO A 113 -8.39 -13.79 16.25
C PRO A 113 -9.08 -13.92 17.63
N PRO A 114 -9.91 -12.95 18.04
CA PRO A 114 -10.56 -12.93 19.35
C PRO A 114 -11.83 -13.81 19.34
N GLY A 115 -11.72 -15.05 19.83
CA GLY A 115 -12.86 -15.95 20.03
C GLY A 115 -13.45 -15.85 21.44
N LYS A 116 -14.68 -15.36 21.55
CA LYS A 116 -15.50 -15.33 22.77
C LYS A 116 -15.93 -16.73 23.27
N ARG A 117 -16.34 -16.75 24.55
CA ARG A 117 -17.20 -17.71 25.33
C ARG A 117 -16.40 -18.57 26.32
N SER A 118 -16.85 -18.89 27.53
CA SER A 118 -17.96 -18.49 28.39
C SER A 118 -17.82 -19.29 29.70
N LYS A 119 -17.76 -18.62 30.85
CA LYS A 119 -18.39 -18.98 32.14
C LYS A 119 -18.59 -20.47 32.49
N ARG A 120 -17.81 -20.99 33.44
CA ARG A 120 -18.19 -21.98 34.51
C ARG A 120 -17.19 -21.78 35.67
N ARG A 121 -17.51 -21.12 36.79
CA ARG A 121 -18.41 -21.45 37.93
C ARG A 121 -17.87 -22.58 38.84
N GLY A 122 -17.40 -22.18 40.03
CA GLY A 122 -17.23 -22.98 41.26
C GLY A 122 -15.93 -23.79 41.32
N GLY A 123 -15.14 -23.83 42.39
CA GLY A 123 -15.28 -23.36 43.77
C GLY A 123 -14.48 -24.30 44.68
N ALA A 124 -13.93 -23.77 45.78
CA ALA A 124 -13.45 -24.49 46.99
C ALA A 124 -12.28 -25.48 46.77
N ASP A 125 -11.33 -25.71 47.68
CA ASP A 125 -11.11 -25.32 49.06
C ASP A 125 -9.62 -25.58 49.38
N ALA A 126 -9.24 -25.21 50.59
CA ALA A 126 -7.95 -25.42 51.21
C ALA A 126 -7.43 -26.88 51.20
N SER A 127 -6.11 -27.04 51.11
CA SER A 127 -5.22 -27.48 52.21
C SER A 127 -3.83 -27.87 51.72
#